data_AF-A0A3B8L8K0-F1
#
_entry.id   AF-A0A3B8L8K0-F1
#
_cell.length_a   1.000
_cell.length_b   1.000
_cell.length_c   1.000
_cell.angle_alpha   90.00
_cell.angle_beta   90.00
_cell.angle_gamma   90.00
#
_symmetry.space_group_name_H-M   'P 1'
#
loop_
_entity.id
_entity.type
_entity.pdbx_description
1 polymer ?
#
loop_
_entity_poly.entity_id
_entity_poly.type
_entity_poly.pdbx_seq_one_letter_code
_entity_poly.pdbx_strand_id
1 'polypeptide(L)' 'WINKDAGRDHWPDCYSVVTAGGGMKPGTVFGASSRHASYPVLYPVGPWDLGATMFHC' A
#
# COMPACT_ATOMS: atom_id res chain seq x y z
N TRP A 1 0.52 8.49 15.99
CA TRP A 1 -0.33 9.41 16.77
C TRP A 1 -1.78 8.98 16.61
N ILE A 2 -2.57 9.00 17.69
CA ILE A 2 -3.97 8.54 17.72
C ILE A 2 -4.84 9.72 18.16
N ASN A 3 -5.92 9.99 17.42
CA ASN A 3 -6.85 11.09 17.68
C ASN A 3 -7.91 10.70 18.73
N LYS A 4 -8.77 11.64 19.11
CA LYS A 4 -9.83 11.44 20.13
C LYS A 4 -10.85 10.36 19.78
N ASP A 5 -10.97 10.02 18.50
CA ASP A 5 -11.92 9.04 17.95
C ASP A 5 -11.21 7.70 17.64
N ALA A 6 -10.01 7.48 18.20
CA ALA A 6 -9.18 6.29 17.99
C ALA A 6 -8.69 6.08 16.53
N GLY A 7 -8.71 7.14 15.70
CA GLY A 7 -8.15 7.17 14.36
C GLY A 7 -6.75 7.78 14.28
N ARG A 8 -6.14 7.79 13.08
CA ARG A 8 -4.83 8.44 12.83
C ARG A 8 -4.93 9.78 12.11
N ASP A 9 -6.14 10.32 11.95
CA ASP A 9 -6.43 11.38 10.98
C ASP A 9 -5.86 11.05 9.59
N HIS A 10 -5.65 12.07 8.75
CA HIS A 10 -4.97 11.88 7.47
C HIS A 10 -3.53 11.43 7.70
N TRP A 11 -3.20 10.23 7.23
CA TRP A 11 -1.86 9.65 7.31
C TRP A 11 -1.39 9.15 5.94
N PRO A 12 -0.50 9.88 5.24
CA PRO A 12 -0.14 9.58 3.86
C PRO A 12 1.00 8.56 3.71
N ASP A 13 1.64 8.14 4.79
CA ASP A 13 2.87 7.34 4.69
C ASP A 13 2.63 5.83 4.53
N CYS A 14 1.39 5.35 4.59
CA CYS A 14 1.08 3.94 4.40
C CYS A 14 -0.37 3.71 3.95
N TYR A 15 -0.54 3.06 2.80
CA TYR A 15 -1.84 2.69 2.23
C TYR A 15 -1.91 1.18 1.96
N SER A 16 -3.14 0.65 1.90
CA SER A 16 -3.42 -0.69 1.39
C SER A 16 -4.05 -0.57 0.01
N VAL A 17 -3.53 -1.32 -0.97
CA VAL A 17 -3.99 -1.25 -2.36
C VAL A 17 -4.31 -2.66 -2.85
N VAL A 18 -5.40 -2.79 -3.61
CA VAL A 18 -5.79 -4.02 -4.30
C VAL A 18 -5.74 -3.77 -5.80
N THR A 19 -5.05 -4.64 -6.54
CA THR A 19 -4.96 -4.61 -7.99
C THR A 19 -5.47 -5.93 -8.58
N ALA A 20 -5.98 -5.88 -9.81
CA ALA A 20 -6.46 -7.04 -10.55
C ALA A 20 -6.35 -6.78 -12.07
N GLY A 21 -6.31 -7.85 -12.87
CA GLY A 21 -6.08 -7.76 -14.32
C GLY A 21 -4.59 -7.73 -14.68
N GLY A 22 -4.25 -7.28 -15.90
CA GLY A 22 -2.85 -7.10 -16.34
C GLY A 22 -1.96 -8.35 -16.25
N GLY A 23 -2.55 -9.55 -16.28
CA GLY A 23 -1.82 -10.80 -16.08
C GLY A 23 -1.29 -11.05 -14.66
N MET A 24 -1.69 -10.24 -13.67
CA MET A 24 -1.24 -10.38 -12.28
C MET A 24 -1.68 -11.71 -11.68
N LYS A 25 -0.78 -12.35 -10.90
CA LYS A 25 -1.06 -13.61 -10.21
C LYS A 25 -2.07 -13.41 -9.07
N PRO A 26 -3.26 -14.05 -9.10
CA PRO A 26 -4.26 -13.93 -8.05
C PRO A 26 -3.77 -14.45 -6.69
N GLY A 27 -4.28 -13.87 -5.61
CA GLY A 27 -3.95 -14.30 -4.24
C GLY A 27 -2.53 -13.95 -3.78
N THR A 28 -1.82 -13.08 -4.52
CA THR A 28 -0.48 -12.62 -4.15
C THR A 28 -0.57 -11.51 -3.11
N VAL A 29 0.25 -11.62 -2.06
CA VAL A 29 0.51 -10.54 -1.09
C VAL A 29 1.92 -10.02 -1.35
N PHE A 30 2.04 -8.71 -1.60
CA PHE A 30 3.31 -8.06 -1.89
C PHE A 30 3.59 -6.96 -0.87
N GLY A 31 4.79 -7.00 -0.28
CA GLY A 31 5.23 -6.06 0.73
C GLY A 31 4.66 -6.30 2.13
N ALA A 32 4.99 -5.41 3.06
CA ALA A 32 4.50 -5.42 4.43
C ALA A 32 4.62 -4.03 5.04
N SER A 33 3.78 -3.72 6.02
CA SER A 33 3.86 -2.50 6.83
C SER A 33 4.49 -2.78 8.20
N SER A 34 4.88 -1.72 8.90
CA SER A 34 5.33 -1.81 10.28
C SER A 34 4.23 -2.42 11.17
N ARG A 35 4.59 -2.88 12.38
CA ARG A 35 3.63 -3.45 13.35
C ARG A 35 2.38 -2.58 13.58
N HIS A 36 2.53 -1.26 13.45
CA HIS A 36 1.45 -0.27 13.64
C HIS A 36 0.87 0.26 12.32
N ALA A 37 1.14 -0.41 11.20
CA ALA A 37 0.74 -0.02 9.85
C ALA A 37 1.06 1.45 9.51
N SER A 38 2.18 1.96 10.02
CA SER A 38 2.56 3.37 9.93
C SER A 38 3.43 3.67 8.72
N TYR A 39 4.24 2.70 8.29
CA TYR A 39 5.15 2.81 7.16
C TYR A 39 5.26 1.46 6.45
N PRO A 40 5.52 1.41 5.13
CA PRO A 40 5.97 0.20 4.46
C PRO A 40 7.39 -0.18 4.94
N VAL A 41 7.60 -1.47 5.22
CA VAL A 41 8.88 -2.00 5.73
C VAL A 41 9.49 -3.09 4.85
N LEU A 42 8.69 -3.68 3.95
CA LEU A 42 9.15 -4.66 2.98
C LEU A 42 8.66 -4.23 1.60
N TYR A 43 9.60 -4.11 0.65
CA TYR A 43 9.36 -3.66 -0.73
C TYR A 43 8.47 -2.41 -0.80
N PRO A 44 8.93 -1.24 -0.31
CA PRO A 44 8.13 -0.02 -0.34
C PRO A 44 7.82 0.38 -1.79
N VAL A 45 6.54 0.65 -2.05
CA VAL A 45 6.00 1.02 -3.37
C VAL A 45 5.34 2.39 -3.26
N GLY A 46 5.66 3.30 -4.18
CA GLY A 46 5.03 4.60 -4.29
C GLY A 46 3.87 4.62 -5.30
N PRO A 47 3.03 5.66 -5.29
CA PRO A 47 1.94 5.80 -6.28
C PRO A 47 2.40 5.76 -7.75
N TRP A 48 3.61 6.26 -8.02
CA TRP A 48 4.22 6.24 -9.36
C TRP A 48 4.53 4.81 -9.85
N ASP A 49 4.90 3.90 -8.96
CA ASP A 49 5.18 2.49 -9.32
C ASP A 49 3.89 1.75 -9.68
N LEU A 50 2.78 2.07 -9.01
CA LEU A 50 1.45 1.56 -9.36
C LEU A 50 1.04 2.03 -10.75
N GLY A 51 1.21 3.33 -11.02
CA GLY A 51 0.96 3.90 -12.35
C GLY A 51 1.81 3.23 -13.43
N ALA A 52 3.12 3.09 -13.19
CA ALA A 52 4.03 2.42 -14.13
C ALA A 52 3.58 0.98 -14.42
N THR A 53 3.13 0.24 -13.41
CA THR A 53 2.61 -1.13 -13.58
C THR A 53 1.34 -1.12 -14.44
N MET A 54 0.38 -0.25 -14.13
CA MET A 54 -0.90 -0.17 -14.86
C MET A 54 -0.72 0.17 -16.35
N PHE A 55 0.27 0.99 -16.70
CA PHE A 55 0.53 1.38 -18.09
C PHE A 55 1.51 0.48 -18.84
N HIS A 56 2.21 -0.42 -18.14
CA HIS A 56 3.12 -1.38 -18.76
C HIS A 56 2.44 -2.69 -19.14
N CYS A 57 1.46 -3.14 -18.33
CA CYS A 57 0.79 -4.42 -18.47
C CYS A 57 -0.21 -4.49 -19.64
#